data_AF-A0A140LC54-F1
#
_entry.id   AF-A0A140LC54-F1
#
_cell.length_a   1.000
_cell.length_b   1.000
_cell.length_c   1.000
_cell.angle_alpha   90.00
_cell.angle_beta   90.00
_cell.angle_gamma   90.00
#
_symmetry.space_group_name_H-M   'P 1'
#
loop_
_entity.id
_entity.type
_entity.pdbx_description
1 polymer ?
#
loop_
_entity_poly.entity_id
_entity_poly.type
_entity_poly.pdbx_seq_one_letter_code
_entity_poly.pdbx_strand_id
1 'polypeptide(L)'
;MKVTFPHMGNLYIPLRTFFENLGAEVVVPPLSSKRTLEIGCKYSPEFACLPLKVTLGNFIEALEMGADTIVMAGGVGPCRFGYYAEVQREILKDLGYDFDMIVLEPPQGHFWDLIKKFKYITNKKSFKEIYLAGKLAWKKIILLDRLEKMVNRIRAVELEKGKTDKAYKKALNLISNARDEQELAFARQQIAKEISSIKKAKERNLLKVGLVGEIYTLLEPFVNFNIEKQLGELGVLVERSIYISQWVRENLLPSFMKSKEPEVLAKLAEPYIPCFVGGHGRESVAQIVSYAKQGFDGVIHLLPLTCMPEIVAKSVLPMVSKIHSIPVMTFVLDEHSAETGLRTRLEAFVDLIRERKEEKEFGVLSGD
;
A
#
# COMPACT_ATOMS: atom_id res chain seq x y z
N MET A 1 13.36 -20.41 15.27
CA MET A 1 12.41 -19.31 15.07
C MET A 1 11.90 -19.35 13.65
N LYS A 2 10.59 -19.29 13.51
CA LYS A 2 9.81 -19.29 12.28
C LYS A 2 9.04 -17.98 12.24
N VAL A 3 9.62 -17.01 11.52
CA VAL A 3 9.18 -15.62 11.49
C VAL A 3 8.05 -15.44 10.49
N THR A 4 7.02 -14.70 10.88
CA THR A 4 5.94 -14.25 10.00
C THR A 4 5.71 -12.74 10.12
N PHE A 5 4.92 -12.20 9.18
CA PHE A 5 4.57 -10.79 9.06
C PHE A 5 3.27 -10.68 8.24
N PRO A 6 2.50 -9.59 8.38
CA PRO A 6 1.25 -9.45 7.64
C PRO A 6 1.48 -9.11 6.16
N HIS A 7 0.48 -9.36 5.32
CA HIS A 7 0.48 -8.84 3.95
C HIS A 7 0.13 -7.36 3.93
N MET A 8 0.77 -6.62 3.03
CA MET A 8 0.42 -5.24 2.65
C MET A 8 0.92 -5.05 1.22
N GLY A 9 0.14 -5.57 0.25
CA GLY A 9 0.59 -5.70 -1.13
C GLY A 9 1.81 -6.62 -1.24
N ASN A 10 2.82 -6.20 -2.02
CA ASN A 10 4.01 -7.04 -2.28
C ASN A 10 5.11 -6.95 -1.21
N LEU A 11 4.83 -6.37 -0.03
CA LEU A 11 5.82 -6.22 1.05
C LEU A 11 6.37 -7.57 1.55
N TYR A 12 5.62 -8.65 1.39
CA TYR A 12 6.05 -9.99 1.79
C TYR A 12 7.34 -10.44 1.07
N ILE A 13 7.56 -10.00 -0.17
CA ILE A 13 8.74 -10.36 -0.98
C ILE A 13 10.05 -9.85 -0.36
N PRO A 14 10.22 -8.53 -0.14
CA PRO A 14 11.44 -8.00 0.47
C PRO A 14 11.58 -8.43 1.94
N LEU A 15 10.50 -8.56 2.71
CA LEU A 15 10.58 -9.03 4.10
C LEU A 15 11.06 -10.48 4.18
N ARG A 16 10.51 -11.37 3.35
CA ARG A 16 10.99 -12.76 3.24
C ARG A 16 12.48 -12.79 2.92
N THR A 17 12.89 -12.06 1.88
CA THR A 17 14.31 -11.98 1.47
C THR A 17 15.20 -11.48 2.62
N PHE A 18 14.73 -10.46 3.35
CA PHE A 18 15.47 -9.87 4.46
C PHE A 18 15.70 -10.88 5.59
N PHE A 19 14.63 -11.52 6.08
CA PHE A 19 14.72 -12.46 7.21
C PHE A 19 15.41 -13.78 6.83
N GLU A 20 15.17 -14.32 5.63
CA GLU A 20 15.88 -15.52 5.14
C GLU A 20 17.39 -15.28 5.04
N ASN A 21 17.82 -14.12 4.53
CA ASN A 21 19.25 -13.77 4.46
C ASN A 21 19.90 -13.55 5.84
N LEU A 22 19.09 -13.30 6.87
CA LEU A 22 19.54 -13.26 8.27
C LEU A 22 19.57 -14.65 8.92
N GLY A 23 19.11 -15.69 8.21
CA GLY A 23 19.10 -17.08 8.66
C GLY A 23 17.84 -17.49 9.41
N ALA A 24 16.78 -16.67 9.39
CA ALA A 24 15.49 -17.05 9.95
C ALA A 24 14.70 -17.91 8.94
N GLU A 25 13.98 -18.92 9.44
CA GLU A 25 12.93 -19.57 8.65
C GLU A 25 11.74 -18.61 8.55
N VAL A 26 11.21 -18.38 7.35
CA VAL A 26 10.11 -17.45 7.12
C VAL A 26 8.86 -18.19 6.72
N VAL A 27 7.78 -17.97 7.48
CA VAL A 27 6.43 -18.45 7.18
C VAL A 27 5.63 -17.27 6.63
N VAL A 28 5.52 -17.20 5.30
CA VAL A 28 4.66 -16.21 4.65
C VAL A 28 3.22 -16.72 4.71
N PRO A 29 2.27 -15.96 5.29
CA PRO A 29 0.86 -16.38 5.29
C PRO A 29 0.33 -16.48 3.85
N PRO A 30 -0.77 -17.21 3.61
CA PRO A 30 -1.47 -17.19 2.34
C PRO A 30 -1.84 -15.74 1.96
N LEU A 31 -1.93 -15.45 0.67
CA LEU A 31 -2.42 -14.14 0.23
C LEU A 31 -3.82 -13.90 0.82
N SER A 32 -4.05 -12.66 1.26
CA SER A 32 -5.31 -12.27 1.89
C SER A 32 -6.51 -12.66 1.04
N SER A 33 -7.48 -13.30 1.67
CA SER A 33 -8.65 -13.89 1.04
C SER A 33 -9.91 -13.68 1.87
N LYS A 34 -11.06 -14.13 1.37
CA LYS A 34 -12.31 -14.15 2.17
C LYS A 34 -12.14 -14.92 3.47
N ARG A 35 -11.44 -16.07 3.44
CA ARG A 35 -11.10 -16.84 4.65
C ARG A 35 -10.30 -16.01 5.65
N THR A 36 -9.24 -15.34 5.18
CA THR A 36 -8.41 -14.45 6.01
C THR A 36 -9.27 -13.39 6.70
N LEU A 37 -10.14 -12.73 5.94
CA LEU A 37 -11.03 -11.71 6.47
C LEU A 37 -12.06 -12.27 7.45
N GLU A 38 -12.69 -13.40 7.15
CA GLU A 38 -13.69 -14.06 8.00
C GLU A 38 -13.10 -14.45 9.37
N ILE A 39 -11.91 -15.06 9.38
CA ILE A 39 -11.19 -15.41 10.61
C ILE A 39 -10.84 -14.14 11.38
N GLY A 40 -10.34 -13.12 10.70
CA GLY A 40 -10.04 -11.82 11.29
C GLY A 40 -11.25 -11.15 11.93
N CYS A 41 -12.39 -11.12 11.23
CA CYS A 41 -13.65 -10.55 11.73
C CYS A 41 -14.20 -11.32 12.92
N LYS A 42 -14.05 -12.65 12.93
CA LYS A 42 -14.55 -13.51 14.01
C LYS A 42 -13.94 -13.17 15.37
N TYR A 43 -12.66 -12.78 15.41
CA TYR A 43 -11.93 -12.58 16.67
C TYR A 43 -11.55 -11.13 16.96
N SER A 44 -11.70 -10.22 15.99
CA SER A 44 -11.43 -8.81 16.20
C SER A 44 -12.62 -8.07 16.84
N PRO A 45 -12.38 -6.95 17.54
CA PRO A 45 -13.46 -6.07 17.96
C PRO A 45 -14.26 -5.57 16.75
N GLU A 46 -15.58 -5.53 16.87
CA GLU A 46 -16.51 -5.14 15.80
C GLU A 46 -16.13 -3.80 15.14
N PHE A 47 -15.83 -2.79 15.96
CA PHE A 47 -15.45 -1.44 15.53
C PHE A 47 -13.95 -1.25 15.28
N ALA A 48 -13.18 -2.33 15.13
CA ALA A 48 -11.82 -2.24 14.63
C ALA A 48 -11.85 -1.97 13.12
N CYS A 49 -10.94 -1.14 12.63
CA CYS A 49 -10.86 -0.89 11.19
C CYS A 49 -10.33 -2.13 10.45
N LEU A 50 -10.73 -2.26 9.19
CA LEU A 50 -10.47 -3.42 8.33
C LEU A 50 -9.00 -3.91 8.32
N PRO A 51 -7.96 -3.05 8.33
CA PRO A 51 -6.58 -3.51 8.38
C PRO A 51 -6.24 -4.36 9.61
N LEU A 52 -6.79 -4.05 10.79
CA LEU A 52 -6.60 -4.87 11.99
C LEU A 52 -7.17 -6.27 11.78
N LYS A 53 -8.39 -6.34 11.22
CA LYS A 53 -9.10 -7.60 10.97
C LYS A 53 -8.30 -8.48 10.00
N VAL A 54 -7.90 -7.94 8.86
CA VAL A 54 -7.18 -8.70 7.82
C VAL A 54 -5.80 -9.16 8.32
N THR A 55 -5.04 -8.29 8.98
CA THR A 55 -3.71 -8.66 9.50
C THR A 55 -3.79 -9.67 10.64
N LEU A 56 -4.82 -9.62 11.49
CA LEU A 56 -5.09 -10.66 12.48
C LEU A 56 -5.35 -12.02 11.81
N GLY A 57 -6.14 -12.03 10.73
CA GLY A 57 -6.36 -13.23 9.91
C GLY A 57 -5.07 -13.78 9.33
N ASN A 58 -4.19 -12.92 8.79
CA ASN A 58 -2.87 -13.34 8.29
C ASN A 58 -2.03 -14.00 9.41
N PHE A 59 -2.04 -13.44 10.62
CA PHE A 59 -1.30 -14.01 11.74
C PHE A 59 -1.83 -15.37 12.17
N ILE A 60 -3.15 -15.53 12.27
CA ILE A 60 -3.76 -16.81 12.59
C ILE A 60 -3.38 -17.86 11.55
N GLU A 61 -3.50 -17.54 10.26
CA GLU A 61 -3.11 -18.47 9.19
C GLU A 61 -1.62 -18.82 9.22
N ALA A 62 -0.74 -17.87 9.53
CA ALA A 62 0.69 -18.12 9.67
C ALA A 62 1.04 -18.99 10.90
N LEU A 63 0.38 -18.76 12.04
CA LEU A 63 0.56 -19.56 13.25
C LEU A 63 0.07 -20.99 13.05
N GLU A 64 -1.06 -21.19 12.35
CA GLU A 64 -1.54 -22.52 11.92
C GLU A 64 -0.54 -23.25 11.01
N MET A 65 0.23 -22.50 10.22
CA MET A 65 1.33 -23.04 9.38
C MET A 65 2.63 -23.28 10.16
N GLY A 66 2.64 -23.01 11.47
CA GLY A 66 3.77 -23.25 12.36
C GLY A 66 4.73 -22.08 12.53
N ALA A 67 4.33 -20.84 12.23
CA ALA A 67 5.08 -19.67 12.67
C ALA A 67 5.12 -19.63 14.21
N ASP A 68 6.24 -19.20 14.78
CA ASP A 68 6.43 -19.04 16.24
C ASP A 68 6.75 -17.58 16.63
N THR A 69 7.03 -16.73 15.64
CA THR A 69 7.43 -15.33 15.86
C THR A 69 6.71 -14.41 14.89
N ILE A 70 5.93 -13.44 15.38
CA ILE A 70 5.27 -12.40 14.57
C ILE A 70 6.12 -11.13 14.57
N VAL A 71 6.38 -10.57 13.39
CA VAL A 71 6.93 -9.23 13.24
C VAL A 71 5.83 -8.29 12.77
N MET A 72 5.59 -7.25 13.56
CA MET A 72 4.58 -6.22 13.28
C MET A 72 5.22 -4.84 13.32
N ALA A 73 4.81 -3.96 12.41
CA ALA A 73 5.18 -2.55 12.51
C ALA A 73 4.23 -1.85 13.49
N GLY A 74 4.78 -0.99 14.34
CA GLY A 74 4.00 -0.10 15.19
C GLY A 74 3.92 1.31 14.62
N GLY A 75 3.13 2.17 15.25
CA GLY A 75 2.85 3.52 14.78
C GLY A 75 2.87 4.53 15.93
N VAL A 76 3.05 5.80 15.57
CA VAL A 76 3.03 6.91 16.52
C VAL A 76 1.86 7.83 16.21
N GLY A 77 1.23 8.36 17.26
CA GLY A 77 0.17 9.35 17.16
C GLY A 77 -1.23 8.78 17.39
N PRO A 78 -2.28 9.53 17.06
CA PRO A 78 -3.65 9.21 17.44
C PRO A 78 -4.30 8.10 16.57
N CYS A 79 -3.54 7.52 15.63
CA CYS A 79 -4.00 6.39 14.84
C CYS A 79 -3.94 5.08 15.65
N ARG A 80 -4.99 4.27 15.56
CA ARG A 80 -5.07 2.97 16.25
C ARG A 80 -4.00 1.97 15.80
N PHE A 81 -3.34 2.18 14.66
CA PHE A 81 -2.22 1.34 14.20
C PHE A 81 -1.14 1.13 15.27
N GLY A 82 -0.87 2.15 16.10
CA GLY A 82 0.07 2.03 17.24
C GLY A 82 -0.35 1.01 18.31
N TYR A 83 -1.63 0.65 18.39
CA TYR A 83 -2.16 -0.33 19.36
C TYR A 83 -2.44 -1.70 18.75
N TYR A 84 -2.27 -1.87 17.43
CA TYR A 84 -2.62 -3.12 16.75
C TYR A 84 -1.89 -4.32 17.36
N ALA A 85 -0.58 -4.21 17.54
CA ALA A 85 0.24 -5.30 18.04
C ALA A 85 -0.24 -5.79 19.41
N GLU A 86 -0.57 -4.88 20.34
CA GLU A 86 -1.02 -5.28 21.68
C GLU A 86 -2.43 -5.88 21.66
N VAL A 87 -3.36 -5.32 20.89
CA VAL A 87 -4.70 -5.91 20.73
C VAL A 87 -4.62 -7.30 20.10
N GLN A 88 -3.85 -7.44 19.02
CA GLN A 88 -3.67 -8.72 18.34
C GLN A 88 -2.94 -9.74 19.22
N ARG A 89 -1.97 -9.29 20.04
CA ARG A 89 -1.26 -10.15 20.98
C ARG A 89 -2.21 -10.79 21.98
N GLU A 90 -3.07 -9.99 22.62
CA GLU A 90 -4.01 -10.52 23.61
C GLU A 90 -5.05 -11.45 22.97
N ILE A 91 -5.60 -11.08 21.80
CA ILE A 91 -6.52 -11.97 21.05
C ILE A 91 -5.86 -13.32 20.75
N LEU A 92 -4.63 -13.31 20.22
CA LEU A 92 -3.94 -14.55 19.85
C LEU A 92 -3.58 -15.42 21.07
N LYS A 93 -3.24 -14.81 22.21
CA LYS A 93 -3.03 -15.55 23.47
C LYS A 93 -4.33 -16.17 23.99
N ASP A 94 -5.43 -15.44 23.95
CA ASP A 94 -6.76 -15.94 24.37
C ASP A 94 -7.21 -17.12 23.50
N LEU A 95 -6.79 -17.15 22.23
CA LEU A 95 -7.00 -18.28 21.33
C LEU A 95 -6.07 -19.48 21.59
N GLY A 96 -5.12 -19.35 22.52
CA GLY A 96 -4.21 -20.42 22.94
C GLY A 96 -2.96 -20.58 22.08
N TYR A 97 -2.59 -19.58 21.27
CA TYR A 97 -1.34 -19.62 20.51
C TYR A 97 -0.15 -19.27 21.40
N ASP A 98 0.94 -20.05 21.26
CA ASP A 98 2.24 -19.76 21.83
C ASP A 98 3.14 -19.12 20.76
N PHE A 99 3.51 -17.86 20.96
CA PHE A 99 4.29 -17.08 19.99
C PHE A 99 5.02 -15.91 20.65
N ASP A 100 6.14 -15.54 20.05
CA ASP A 100 6.79 -14.25 20.29
C ASP A 100 6.23 -13.19 19.33
N MET A 101 6.01 -11.96 19.78
CA MET A 101 5.67 -10.86 18.88
C MET A 101 6.58 -9.65 19.07
N ILE A 102 7.23 -9.27 17.97
CA ILE A 102 8.25 -8.23 17.88
C ILE A 102 7.66 -7.05 17.13
N VAL A 103 7.50 -5.95 17.87
CA VAL A 103 6.97 -4.69 17.32
C VAL A 103 8.12 -3.78 16.91
N LEU A 104 8.13 -3.37 15.65
CA LEU A 104 9.06 -2.41 15.07
C LEU A 104 8.41 -1.02 15.11
N GLU A 105 8.74 -0.24 16.14
CA GLU A 105 8.25 1.13 16.27
C GLU A 105 9.32 2.15 15.83
N PRO A 106 8.92 3.30 15.27
CA PRO A 106 9.82 4.42 15.10
C PRO A 106 10.44 4.79 16.46
N PRO A 107 11.76 4.97 16.57
CA PRO A 107 12.40 5.16 17.86
C PRO A 107 11.98 6.50 18.49
N GLN A 108 11.08 6.45 19.48
CA GLN A 108 10.86 7.55 20.43
C GLN A 108 11.96 7.52 21.52
N GLY A 109 13.24 7.50 21.10
CA GLY A 109 14.40 7.40 22.02
C GLY A 109 14.83 5.98 22.41
N HIS A 110 14.04 4.93 22.12
CA HIS A 110 14.31 3.53 22.47
C HIS A 110 15.06 2.73 21.39
N PHE A 111 16.05 3.34 20.73
CA PHE A 111 16.80 2.69 19.64
C PHE A 111 17.55 1.41 20.08
N TRP A 112 18.02 1.38 21.33
CA TRP A 112 18.71 0.22 21.88
C TRP A 112 17.80 -0.99 22.11
N ASP A 113 16.54 -0.77 22.46
CA ASP A 113 15.56 -1.84 22.63
C ASP A 113 15.15 -2.43 21.28
N LEU A 114 15.05 -1.59 20.26
CA LEU A 114 14.86 -2.03 18.88
C LEU A 114 16.04 -2.91 18.42
N ILE A 115 17.29 -2.49 18.65
CA ILE A 115 18.49 -3.27 18.32
C ILE A 115 18.54 -4.60 19.08
N LYS A 116 18.17 -4.62 20.37
CA LYS A 116 18.13 -5.86 21.16
C LYS A 116 17.11 -6.86 20.60
N LYS A 117 15.89 -6.39 20.31
CA LYS A 117 14.85 -7.19 19.64
C LYS A 117 15.30 -7.67 18.26
N PHE A 118 16.00 -6.82 17.51
CA PHE A 118 16.56 -7.16 16.21
C PHE A 118 17.69 -8.20 16.30
N LYS A 119 18.55 -8.13 17.32
CA LYS A 119 19.61 -9.12 17.58
C LYS A 119 19.07 -10.51 17.93
N TYR A 120 17.88 -10.57 18.52
CA TYR A 120 17.16 -11.84 18.75
C TYR A 120 16.73 -12.48 17.42
N ILE A 121 16.20 -11.69 16.49
CA ILE A 121 15.82 -12.18 15.15
C ILE A 121 17.04 -12.54 14.30
N THR A 122 18.09 -11.72 14.36
CA THR A 122 19.25 -11.86 13.46
C THR A 122 20.26 -12.92 13.93
N ASN A 123 19.97 -13.72 14.96
CA ASN A 123 20.83 -14.82 15.43
C ASN A 123 22.33 -14.44 15.54
N LYS A 124 22.65 -13.28 16.12
CA LYS A 124 24.03 -12.74 16.27
C LYS A 124 24.80 -12.46 14.96
N LYS A 125 24.11 -12.29 13.82
CA LYS A 125 24.72 -11.86 12.55
C LYS A 125 25.47 -10.53 12.70
N SER A 126 26.54 -10.40 11.92
CA SER A 126 27.36 -9.18 11.90
C SER A 126 26.59 -8.01 11.28
N PHE A 127 26.96 -6.77 11.66
CA PHE A 127 26.38 -5.56 11.06
C PHE A 127 26.49 -5.54 9.52
N LYS A 128 27.55 -6.13 8.97
CA LYS A 128 27.76 -6.23 7.53
C LYS A 128 26.70 -7.13 6.87
N GLU A 129 26.39 -8.28 7.47
CA GLU A 129 25.35 -9.18 6.96
C GLU A 129 23.97 -8.52 7.01
N ILE A 130 23.64 -7.85 8.12
CA ILE A 130 22.38 -7.10 8.27
C ILE A 130 22.27 -6.01 7.21
N TYR A 131 23.34 -5.24 6.99
CA TYR A 131 23.38 -4.21 5.96
C TYR A 131 23.20 -4.79 4.55
N LEU A 132 23.87 -5.89 4.21
CA LEU A 132 23.75 -6.52 2.90
C LEU A 132 22.35 -7.08 2.66
N ALA A 133 21.74 -7.73 3.66
CA ALA A 133 20.35 -8.20 3.60
C ALA A 133 19.38 -7.04 3.39
N GLY A 134 19.53 -5.96 4.18
CA GLY A 134 18.73 -4.75 4.07
C GLY A 134 18.89 -4.05 2.73
N LYS A 135 20.12 -3.98 2.19
CA LYS A 135 20.41 -3.39 0.88
C LYS A 135 19.72 -4.14 -0.25
N LEU A 136 19.74 -5.47 -0.23
CA LEU A 136 19.03 -6.28 -1.22
C LEU A 136 17.51 -6.11 -1.12
N ALA A 137 16.96 -6.21 0.10
CA ALA A 137 15.53 -6.00 0.35
C ALA A 137 15.07 -4.62 -0.13
N TRP A 138 15.85 -3.57 0.15
CA TRP A 138 15.59 -2.21 -0.33
C TRP A 138 15.60 -2.12 -1.85
N LYS A 139 16.57 -2.74 -2.53
CA LYS A 139 16.59 -2.80 -4.00
C LYS A 139 15.36 -3.52 -4.57
N LYS A 140 14.89 -4.58 -3.91
CA LYS A 140 13.63 -5.27 -4.28
C LYS A 140 12.43 -4.34 -4.12
N ILE A 141 12.30 -3.63 -3.00
CA ILE A 141 11.22 -2.64 -2.78
C ILE A 141 11.19 -1.61 -3.91
N ILE A 142 12.34 -0.99 -4.22
CA ILE A 142 12.42 0.02 -5.29
C ILE A 142 12.05 -0.56 -6.66
N LEU A 143 12.40 -1.82 -6.93
CA LEU A 143 12.04 -2.48 -8.18
C LEU A 143 10.54 -2.81 -8.24
N LEU A 144 9.93 -3.24 -7.13
CA LEU A 144 8.50 -3.50 -7.01
C LEU A 144 7.67 -2.23 -7.25
N ASP A 145 7.99 -1.13 -6.56
CA ASP A 145 7.30 0.16 -6.75
C ASP A 145 7.39 0.65 -8.19
N ARG A 146 8.55 0.49 -8.83
CA ARG A 146 8.74 0.83 -10.25
C ARG A 146 7.90 -0.06 -11.17
N LEU A 147 7.89 -1.36 -10.89
CA LEU A 147 7.11 -2.34 -11.65
C LEU A 147 5.62 -2.03 -11.57
N GLU A 148 5.09 -1.75 -10.37
CA GLU A 148 3.68 -1.40 -10.16
C GLU A 148 3.30 -0.13 -10.94
N LYS A 149 4.12 0.93 -10.86
CA LYS A 149 3.93 2.16 -11.66
C LYS A 149 3.92 1.89 -13.17
N MET A 150 4.84 1.06 -13.65
CA MET A 150 4.91 0.70 -15.07
C MET A 150 3.69 -0.10 -15.51
N VAL A 151 3.30 -1.09 -14.72
CA VAL A 151 2.16 -1.97 -14.98
C VAL A 151 0.86 -1.19 -15.04
N ASN A 152 0.62 -0.25 -14.11
CA ASN A 152 -0.57 0.59 -14.15
C ASN A 152 -0.67 1.44 -15.42
N ARG A 153 0.46 2.05 -15.84
CA ARG A 153 0.51 2.82 -17.08
C ARG A 153 0.26 1.96 -18.31
N ILE A 154 0.86 0.78 -18.37
CA ILE A 154 0.73 -0.11 -19.54
C ILE A 154 -0.67 -0.72 -19.61
N ARG A 155 -1.25 -1.13 -18.48
CA ARG A 155 -2.59 -1.73 -18.42
C ARG A 155 -3.65 -0.79 -19.00
N ALA A 156 -3.53 0.51 -18.75
CA ALA A 156 -4.42 1.53 -19.31
C ALA A 156 -4.44 1.59 -20.84
N VAL A 157 -3.40 1.07 -21.51
CA VAL A 157 -3.24 1.16 -22.96
C VAL A 157 -2.90 -0.18 -23.61
N GLU A 158 -3.03 -1.31 -22.91
CA GLU A 158 -2.71 -2.60 -23.50
C GLU A 158 -3.72 -2.97 -24.58
N LEU A 159 -3.24 -3.44 -25.74
CA LEU A 159 -4.15 -3.87 -26.82
C LEU A 159 -4.74 -5.27 -26.56
N GLU A 160 -4.00 -6.12 -25.84
CA GLU A 160 -4.41 -7.47 -25.48
C GLU A 160 -4.65 -7.53 -23.97
N LYS A 161 -5.92 -7.51 -23.56
CA LYS A 161 -6.31 -7.48 -22.14
C LYS A 161 -5.72 -8.65 -21.36
N GLY A 162 -5.16 -8.35 -20.20
CA GLY A 162 -4.58 -9.33 -19.27
C GLY A 162 -3.15 -9.76 -19.61
N LYS A 163 -2.55 -9.28 -20.71
CA LYS A 163 -1.13 -9.54 -21.01
C LYS A 163 -0.22 -8.87 -19.99
N THR A 164 -0.53 -7.65 -19.60
CA THR A 164 0.19 -6.92 -18.55
C THR A 164 0.10 -7.65 -17.21
N ASP A 165 -1.05 -8.20 -16.86
CA ASP A 165 -1.22 -8.96 -15.61
C ASP A 165 -0.40 -10.26 -15.60
N LYS A 166 -0.33 -10.96 -16.73
CA LYS A 166 0.54 -12.15 -16.88
C LYS A 166 2.02 -11.77 -16.71
N ALA A 167 2.45 -10.70 -17.37
CA ALA A 167 3.81 -10.18 -17.25
C ALA A 167 4.13 -9.74 -15.81
N TYR A 168 3.18 -9.09 -15.13
CA TYR A 168 3.31 -8.67 -13.75
C TYR A 168 3.50 -9.86 -12.80
N LYS A 169 2.66 -10.89 -12.89
CA LYS A 169 2.83 -12.12 -12.07
C LYS A 169 4.18 -12.79 -12.30
N LYS A 170 4.64 -12.88 -13.55
CA LYS A 170 5.97 -13.40 -13.90
C LYS A 170 7.08 -12.53 -13.29
N ALA A 171 6.94 -11.21 -13.36
CA ALA A 171 7.90 -10.26 -12.79
C ALA A 171 7.99 -10.38 -11.26
N LEU A 172 6.86 -10.52 -10.56
CA LEU A 172 6.84 -10.76 -9.11
C LEU A 172 7.60 -12.03 -8.74
N ASN A 173 7.40 -13.13 -9.48
CA ASN A 173 8.13 -14.38 -9.25
C ASN A 173 9.65 -14.21 -9.48
N LEU A 174 10.06 -13.49 -10.53
CA LEU A 174 11.47 -13.21 -10.80
C LEU A 174 12.11 -12.38 -9.67
N ILE A 175 11.41 -11.36 -9.16
CA ILE A 175 11.91 -10.52 -8.06
C ILE A 175 11.95 -11.31 -6.75
N SER A 176 10.94 -12.14 -6.48
CA SER A 176 10.87 -12.99 -5.31
C SER A 176 12.06 -13.96 -5.26
N ASN A 177 12.33 -14.65 -6.37
CA ASN A 177 13.35 -15.70 -6.43
C ASN A 177 14.79 -15.19 -6.54
N ALA A 178 15.01 -13.89 -6.79
CA ALA A 178 16.35 -13.31 -6.86
C ALA A 178 17.01 -13.28 -5.47
N ARG A 179 18.10 -14.02 -5.27
CA ARG A 179 18.77 -14.18 -3.96
C ARG A 179 19.87 -13.16 -3.70
N ASP A 180 20.40 -12.54 -4.75
CA ASP A 180 21.46 -11.55 -4.67
C ASP A 180 21.26 -10.39 -5.67
N GLU A 181 22.20 -9.44 -5.66
CA GLU A 181 22.15 -8.27 -6.53
C GLU A 181 22.32 -8.58 -8.02
N GLN A 182 23.06 -9.65 -8.36
CA GLN A 182 23.29 -10.05 -9.75
C GLN A 182 22.02 -10.70 -10.32
N GLU A 183 21.43 -11.63 -9.58
CA GLU A 183 20.14 -12.24 -9.93
C GLU A 183 19.03 -11.19 -10.03
N LEU A 184 19.01 -10.20 -9.13
CA LEU A 184 18.04 -9.10 -9.18
C LEU A 184 18.26 -8.19 -10.40
N ALA A 185 19.51 -7.93 -10.78
CA ALA A 185 19.83 -7.18 -11.99
C ALA A 185 19.39 -7.93 -13.25
N PHE A 186 19.59 -9.25 -13.28
CA PHE A 186 19.11 -10.11 -14.36
C PHE A 186 17.59 -10.15 -14.44
N ALA A 187 16.89 -10.29 -13.30
CA ALA A 187 15.44 -10.19 -13.21
C ALA A 187 14.94 -8.86 -13.77
N ARG A 188 15.57 -7.74 -13.41
CA ARG A 188 15.24 -6.41 -13.96
C ARG A 188 15.36 -6.36 -15.48
N GLN A 189 16.40 -6.96 -16.07
CA GLN A 189 16.55 -7.02 -17.53
C GLN A 189 15.45 -7.85 -18.18
N GLN A 190 15.12 -9.01 -17.62
CA GLN A 190 14.02 -9.85 -18.14
C GLN A 190 12.67 -9.12 -18.07
N ILE A 191 12.39 -8.48 -16.93
CA ILE A 191 11.16 -7.69 -16.73
C ILE A 191 11.07 -6.58 -17.76
N ALA A 192 12.16 -5.86 -18.01
CA ALA A 192 12.19 -4.80 -19.02
C ALA A 192 11.90 -5.32 -20.44
N LYS A 193 12.46 -6.48 -20.81
CA LYS A 193 12.20 -7.14 -22.10
C LYS A 193 10.75 -7.62 -22.23
N GLU A 194 10.21 -8.23 -21.19
CA GLU A 194 8.82 -8.71 -21.17
C GLU A 194 7.85 -7.52 -21.32
N ILE A 195 8.05 -6.48 -20.52
CA ILE A 195 7.22 -5.28 -20.53
C ILE A 195 7.31 -4.54 -21.88
N SER A 196 8.50 -4.42 -22.47
CA SER A 196 8.65 -3.74 -23.76
C SER A 196 7.99 -4.48 -24.92
N SER A 197 7.78 -5.79 -24.78
CA SER A 197 7.10 -6.62 -25.79
C SER A 197 5.57 -6.45 -25.82
N ILE A 198 4.99 -5.79 -24.81
CA ILE A 198 3.55 -5.58 -24.71
C ILE A 198 3.14 -4.52 -25.75
N LYS A 199 2.22 -4.90 -26.64
CA LYS A 199 1.65 -4.00 -27.65
C LYS A 199 0.71 -3.02 -26.97
N LYS A 200 0.89 -1.73 -27.27
CA LYS A 200 0.18 -0.61 -26.62
C LYS A 200 -0.55 0.22 -27.66
N ALA A 201 -1.72 0.73 -27.30
CA ALA A 201 -2.41 1.78 -28.03
C ALA A 201 -1.63 3.09 -27.96
N LYS A 202 -1.95 4.04 -28.84
CA LYS A 202 -1.42 5.41 -28.73
C LYS A 202 -2.02 6.07 -27.50
N GLU A 203 -1.18 6.66 -26.66
CA GLU A 203 -1.59 7.44 -25.49
C GLU A 203 -2.21 8.76 -25.96
N ARG A 204 -3.52 8.77 -26.20
CA ARG A 204 -4.29 9.97 -26.58
C ARG A 204 -5.47 10.13 -25.63
N ASN A 205 -5.63 11.34 -25.09
CA ASN A 205 -6.71 11.73 -24.21
C ASN A 205 -6.97 10.76 -23.04
N LEU A 206 -5.92 10.19 -22.45
CA LEU A 206 -6.08 9.26 -21.33
C LEU A 206 -6.49 10.01 -20.08
N LEU A 207 -7.44 9.43 -19.34
CA LEU A 207 -7.82 9.91 -18.03
C LEU A 207 -6.72 9.61 -17.01
N LYS A 208 -6.42 10.55 -16.13
CA LYS A 208 -5.50 10.39 -15.01
C LYS A 208 -6.27 10.46 -13.70
N VAL A 209 -6.24 9.38 -12.93
CA VAL A 209 -6.90 9.30 -11.63
C VAL A 209 -5.87 9.06 -10.52
N GLY A 210 -5.92 9.91 -9.50
CA GLY A 210 -5.15 9.74 -8.28
C GLY A 210 -5.85 8.78 -7.32
N LEU A 211 -5.11 7.94 -6.62
CA LEU A 211 -5.62 7.16 -5.49
C LEU A 211 -5.01 7.70 -4.19
N VAL A 212 -5.86 8.08 -3.26
CA VAL A 212 -5.49 8.60 -1.93
C VAL A 212 -6.26 7.84 -0.86
N GLY A 213 -5.82 7.91 0.40
CA GLY A 213 -6.47 7.16 1.47
C GLY A 213 -5.53 6.55 2.49
N GLU A 214 -6.11 5.66 3.28
CA GLU A 214 -5.38 4.88 4.28
C GLU A 214 -4.43 3.88 3.60
N ILE A 215 -3.18 3.84 4.05
CA ILE A 215 -2.11 3.10 3.37
C ILE A 215 -2.43 1.62 3.15
N TYR A 216 -2.94 0.91 4.16
CA TYR A 216 -3.21 -0.51 4.01
C TYR A 216 -4.27 -0.76 2.95
N THR A 217 -5.34 0.05 2.94
CA THR A 217 -6.36 -0.03 1.89
C THR A 217 -5.85 0.32 0.51
N LEU A 218 -4.88 1.24 0.38
CA LEU A 218 -4.27 1.57 -0.91
C LEU A 218 -3.32 0.47 -1.43
N LEU A 219 -2.64 -0.22 -0.53
CA LEU A 219 -1.58 -1.18 -0.89
C LEU A 219 -2.06 -2.62 -1.01
N GLU A 220 -3.06 -3.04 -0.23
CA GLU A 220 -3.53 -4.43 -0.18
C GLU A 220 -4.60 -4.71 -1.27
N PRO A 221 -4.29 -5.46 -2.34
CA PRO A 221 -5.19 -5.64 -3.48
C PRO A 221 -6.47 -6.40 -3.12
N PHE A 222 -6.43 -7.30 -2.13
CA PHE A 222 -7.64 -7.98 -1.66
C PHE A 222 -8.64 -6.98 -1.05
N VAL A 223 -8.16 -6.04 -0.23
CA VAL A 223 -8.99 -5.09 0.50
C VAL A 223 -9.65 -4.07 -0.42
N ASN A 224 -8.93 -3.57 -1.42
CA ASN A 224 -9.45 -2.58 -2.37
C ASN A 224 -10.03 -3.18 -3.65
N PHE A 225 -10.23 -4.51 -3.69
CA PHE A 225 -10.77 -5.21 -4.86
C PHE A 225 -9.96 -4.99 -6.14
N ASN A 226 -8.64 -4.90 -6.03
CA ASN A 226 -7.72 -4.64 -7.14
C ASN A 226 -8.08 -3.38 -7.94
N ILE A 227 -8.43 -2.28 -7.27
CA ILE A 227 -8.91 -1.05 -7.90
C ILE A 227 -8.00 -0.51 -9.01
N GLU A 228 -6.68 -0.60 -8.85
CA GLU A 228 -5.69 -0.18 -9.88
C GLU A 228 -5.82 -1.00 -11.16
N LYS A 229 -6.08 -2.30 -11.02
CA LYS A 229 -6.35 -3.18 -12.16
C LYS A 229 -7.67 -2.79 -12.81
N GLN A 230 -8.73 -2.64 -12.02
CA GLN A 230 -10.07 -2.31 -12.52
C GLN A 230 -10.08 -1.01 -13.33
N LEU A 231 -9.45 0.05 -12.81
CA LEU A 231 -9.30 1.33 -13.50
C LEU A 231 -8.42 1.23 -14.76
N GLY A 232 -7.32 0.46 -14.70
CA GLY A 232 -6.49 0.20 -15.88
C GLY A 232 -7.27 -0.48 -16.99
N GLU A 233 -8.15 -1.43 -16.68
CA GLU A 233 -9.03 -2.10 -17.66
C GLU A 233 -10.09 -1.16 -18.26
N LEU A 234 -10.40 -0.04 -17.58
CA LEU A 234 -11.24 1.06 -18.07
C LEU A 234 -10.45 2.10 -18.88
N GLY A 235 -9.16 1.87 -19.13
CA GLY A 235 -8.30 2.78 -19.89
C GLY A 235 -7.80 4.00 -19.10
N VAL A 236 -7.80 3.92 -17.76
CA VAL A 236 -7.42 5.03 -16.89
C VAL A 236 -5.98 4.86 -16.41
N LEU A 237 -5.19 5.92 -16.49
CA LEU A 237 -3.87 6.01 -15.86
C LEU A 237 -4.04 6.26 -14.36
N VAL A 238 -3.53 5.35 -13.56
CA VAL A 238 -3.68 5.39 -12.11
C VAL A 238 -2.35 5.71 -11.44
N GLU A 239 -2.38 6.63 -10.48
CA GLU A 239 -1.24 6.92 -9.61
C GLU A 239 -1.67 6.96 -8.14
N ARG A 240 -1.06 6.10 -7.31
CA ARG A 240 -1.22 6.15 -5.86
C ARG A 240 -0.40 7.26 -5.23
N SER A 241 -0.91 7.81 -4.13
CA SER A 241 -0.23 8.83 -3.32
C SER A 241 0.93 8.29 -2.49
N ILE A 242 0.96 6.98 -2.25
CA ILE A 242 1.98 6.32 -1.42
C ILE A 242 2.31 4.93 -1.97
N TYR A 243 3.58 4.56 -1.84
CA TYR A 243 4.11 3.23 -2.18
C TYR A 243 4.97 2.71 -1.02
N ILE A 244 5.33 1.42 -1.07
CA ILE A 244 6.07 0.76 0.01
C ILE A 244 7.41 1.45 0.29
N SER A 245 8.17 1.85 -0.74
CA SER A 245 9.47 2.51 -0.53
C SER A 245 9.33 3.83 0.22
N GLN A 246 8.29 4.59 -0.09
CA GLN A 246 8.02 5.87 0.55
C GLN A 246 7.64 5.64 2.02
N TRP A 247 6.69 4.73 2.27
CA TRP A 247 6.26 4.44 3.64
C TRP A 247 7.40 3.93 4.52
N VAL A 248 8.23 3.00 4.02
CA VAL A 248 9.40 2.49 4.75
C VAL A 248 10.40 3.61 5.04
N ARG A 249 10.65 4.51 4.09
CA ARG A 249 11.55 5.65 4.29
C ARG A 249 11.05 6.61 5.37
N GLU A 250 9.74 6.86 5.40
CA GLU A 250 9.14 7.83 6.31
C GLU A 250 8.97 7.28 7.73
N ASN A 251 8.69 5.98 7.87
CA ASN A 251 8.29 5.37 9.13
C ASN A 251 9.39 4.51 9.78
N LEU A 252 10.22 3.82 9.00
CA LEU A 252 11.20 2.87 9.52
C LEU A 252 12.65 3.36 9.46
N LEU A 253 12.98 4.32 8.58
CA LEU A 253 14.34 4.86 8.50
C LEU A 253 14.60 6.02 9.47
N PRO A 254 15.81 6.13 10.03
CA PRO A 254 16.27 7.26 10.82
C PRO A 254 15.96 8.64 10.21
N SER A 255 15.70 9.63 11.06
CA SER A 255 15.28 10.99 10.66
C SER A 255 16.19 11.67 9.63
N PHE A 256 17.51 11.41 9.65
CA PHE A 256 18.45 11.99 8.68
C PHE A 256 18.31 11.43 7.26
N MET A 257 17.63 10.29 7.08
CA MET A 257 17.31 9.69 5.76
C MET A 257 15.89 10.02 5.29
N LYS A 258 15.10 10.74 6.11
CA LYS A 258 13.74 11.13 5.73
C LYS A 258 13.80 12.25 4.68
N SER A 259 12.90 12.17 3.71
CA SER A 259 12.75 13.22 2.69
C SER A 259 11.96 14.41 3.25
N LYS A 260 12.17 15.60 2.69
CA LYS A 260 11.38 16.80 3.03
C LYS A 260 10.02 16.86 2.30
N GLU A 261 9.77 15.94 1.36
CA GLU A 261 8.54 15.93 0.55
C GLU A 261 7.26 15.87 1.39
N PRO A 262 7.15 15.04 2.45
CA PRO A 262 5.95 14.99 3.29
C PRO A 262 5.66 16.31 4.00
N GLU A 263 6.68 17.02 4.47
CA GLU A 263 6.51 18.33 5.13
C GLU A 263 6.00 19.39 4.16
N VAL A 264 6.49 19.38 2.91
CA VAL A 264 6.04 20.30 1.86
C VAL A 264 4.61 19.97 1.44
N LEU A 265 4.28 18.68 1.27
CA LEU A 265 2.93 18.23 0.96
C LEU A 265 1.95 18.58 2.08
N ALA A 266 2.33 18.36 3.35
CA ALA A 266 1.47 18.65 4.50
C ALA A 266 1.01 20.12 4.58
N LYS A 267 1.76 21.07 4.00
CA LYS A 267 1.35 22.48 3.88
C LYS A 267 0.15 22.68 2.95
N LEU A 268 -0.02 21.83 1.94
CA LEU A 268 -1.18 21.90 1.03
C LEU A 268 -2.50 21.57 1.74
N ALA A 269 -2.45 20.79 2.82
CA ALA A 269 -3.62 20.44 3.63
C ALA A 269 -3.90 21.41 4.76
N GLU A 270 -2.95 22.29 5.14
CA GLU A 270 -3.06 23.18 6.29
C GLU A 270 -4.32 24.07 6.30
N PRO A 271 -4.79 24.62 5.16
CA PRO A 271 -6.04 25.39 5.13
C PRO A 271 -7.30 24.59 5.48
N TYR A 272 -7.22 23.26 5.42
CA TYR A 272 -8.36 22.34 5.59
C TYR A 272 -8.26 21.54 6.90
N ILE A 273 -7.04 21.09 7.22
CA ILE A 273 -6.70 20.31 8.42
C ILE A 273 -5.40 20.88 8.99
N PRO A 274 -5.47 21.84 9.94
CA PRO A 274 -4.29 22.53 10.45
C PRO A 274 -3.47 21.69 11.45
N CYS A 275 -4.04 20.60 11.97
CA CYS A 275 -3.41 19.76 12.99
C CYS A 275 -3.07 18.36 12.48
N PHE A 276 -2.21 17.65 13.20
CA PHE A 276 -1.95 16.24 12.94
C PHE A 276 -3.08 15.37 13.50
N VAL A 277 -3.72 14.59 12.62
CA VAL A 277 -4.88 13.75 12.96
C VAL A 277 -4.52 12.26 13.04
N GLY A 278 -3.23 11.91 12.94
CA GLY A 278 -2.76 10.53 12.84
C GLY A 278 -2.97 9.93 11.46
N GLY A 279 -2.39 8.75 11.22
CA GLY A 279 -2.61 8.02 9.95
C GLY A 279 -2.18 8.84 8.73
N HIS A 280 -2.97 8.76 7.66
CA HIS A 280 -2.71 9.48 6.39
C HIS A 280 -3.75 10.57 6.12
N GLY A 281 -4.56 10.98 7.10
CA GLY A 281 -5.73 11.84 6.85
C GLY A 281 -5.35 13.22 6.30
N ARG A 282 -4.30 13.84 6.86
CA ARG A 282 -3.79 15.13 6.38
C ARG A 282 -3.08 14.98 5.03
N GLU A 283 -2.34 13.88 4.87
CA GLU A 283 -1.61 13.51 3.67
C GLU A 283 -2.57 13.26 2.49
N SER A 284 -3.69 12.59 2.71
CA SER A 284 -4.74 12.36 1.72
C SER A 284 -5.28 13.67 1.16
N VAL A 285 -5.59 14.64 2.03
CA VAL A 285 -6.04 15.99 1.61
C VAL A 285 -4.95 16.70 0.81
N ALA A 286 -3.72 16.70 1.31
CA ALA A 286 -2.58 17.33 0.62
C ALA A 286 -2.37 16.74 -0.78
N GLN A 287 -2.50 15.42 -0.91
CA GLN A 287 -2.32 14.71 -2.18
C GLN A 287 -3.45 14.99 -3.17
N ILE A 288 -4.69 15.15 -2.71
CA ILE A 288 -5.80 15.61 -3.58
C ILE A 288 -5.48 17.00 -4.17
N VAL A 289 -5.04 17.94 -3.33
CA VAL A 289 -4.64 19.28 -3.77
C VAL A 289 -3.46 19.20 -4.75
N SER A 290 -2.50 18.33 -4.48
CA SER A 290 -1.35 18.08 -5.37
C SER A 290 -1.79 17.53 -6.74
N TYR A 291 -2.67 16.52 -6.76
CA TYR A 291 -3.20 15.94 -8.00
C TYR A 291 -3.99 16.95 -8.82
N ALA A 292 -4.78 17.82 -8.17
CA ALA A 292 -5.47 18.91 -8.86
C ALA A 292 -4.49 19.86 -9.54
N LYS A 293 -3.42 20.27 -8.84
CA LYS A 293 -2.36 21.13 -9.41
C LYS A 293 -1.59 20.47 -10.55
N GLN A 294 -1.51 19.14 -10.55
CA GLN A 294 -0.86 18.35 -11.60
C GLN A 294 -1.77 18.04 -12.80
N GLY A 295 -3.02 18.52 -12.79
CA GLY A 295 -3.97 18.32 -13.88
C GLY A 295 -4.51 16.90 -13.98
N PHE A 296 -4.71 16.22 -12.84
CA PHE A 296 -5.43 14.96 -12.80
C PHE A 296 -6.93 15.19 -13.06
N ASP A 297 -7.58 14.22 -13.71
CA ASP A 297 -8.98 14.32 -14.12
C ASP A 297 -9.95 13.95 -12.99
N GLY A 298 -9.48 13.22 -11.98
CA GLY A 298 -10.23 12.89 -10.77
C GLY A 298 -9.36 12.24 -9.69
N VAL A 299 -9.90 12.12 -8.48
CA VAL A 299 -9.27 11.40 -7.38
C VAL A 299 -10.26 10.42 -6.75
N ILE A 300 -9.79 9.23 -6.42
CA ILE A 300 -10.52 8.25 -5.62
C ILE A 300 -9.86 8.16 -4.25
N HIS A 301 -10.67 8.36 -3.22
CA HIS A 301 -10.31 8.28 -1.81
C HIS A 301 -10.79 6.95 -1.23
N LEU A 302 -9.87 6.16 -0.68
CA LEU A 302 -10.14 4.87 -0.06
C LEU A 302 -9.92 4.96 1.45
N LEU A 303 -10.88 4.47 2.23
CA LEU A 303 -10.69 4.34 3.67
C LEU A 303 -11.40 3.11 4.22
N PRO A 304 -10.85 2.47 5.26
CA PRO A 304 -11.58 1.48 5.99
C PRO A 304 -12.63 2.15 6.87
N LEU A 305 -13.78 1.50 7.04
CA LEU A 305 -14.80 1.93 8.00
C LEU A 305 -14.15 2.09 9.39
N THR A 306 -14.56 3.12 10.13
CA THR A 306 -14.01 3.53 11.44
C THR A 306 -12.58 4.09 11.46
N CYS A 307 -11.95 4.30 10.30
CA CYS A 307 -10.65 4.97 10.25
C CYS A 307 -10.77 6.48 10.55
N MET A 308 -10.59 6.86 11.81
CA MET A 308 -10.76 8.25 12.26
C MET A 308 -9.97 9.27 11.41
N PRO A 309 -8.67 9.09 11.11
CA PRO A 309 -7.93 10.04 10.26
C PRO A 309 -8.57 10.31 8.89
N GLU A 310 -8.95 9.25 8.17
CA GLU A 310 -9.56 9.41 6.86
C GLU A 310 -11.02 9.87 6.94
N ILE A 311 -11.72 9.60 8.05
CA ILE A 311 -13.06 10.18 8.29
C ILE A 311 -12.94 11.71 8.45
N VAL A 312 -11.92 12.19 9.17
CA VAL A 312 -11.62 13.62 9.28
C VAL A 312 -11.26 14.18 7.89
N ALA A 313 -10.40 13.50 7.13
CA ALA A 313 -10.09 13.87 5.75
C ALA A 313 -11.35 13.97 4.88
N LYS A 314 -12.20 12.93 4.90
CA LYS A 314 -13.47 12.83 4.16
C LYS A 314 -14.37 14.04 4.42
N SER A 315 -14.41 14.54 5.66
CA SER A 315 -15.29 15.66 6.04
C SER A 315 -14.98 16.96 5.30
N VAL A 316 -13.72 17.17 4.88
CA VAL A 316 -13.29 18.37 4.15
C VAL A 316 -13.23 18.18 2.63
N LEU A 317 -13.30 16.94 2.13
CA LEU A 317 -13.16 16.66 0.69
C LEU A 317 -14.17 17.37 -0.22
N PRO A 318 -15.46 17.56 0.16
CA PRO A 318 -16.38 18.33 -0.67
C PRO A 318 -15.91 19.78 -0.90
N MET A 319 -15.34 20.40 0.13
CA MET A 319 -14.77 21.75 0.03
C MET A 319 -13.51 21.76 -0.85
N VAL A 320 -12.59 20.82 -0.63
CA VAL A 320 -11.35 20.67 -1.42
C VAL A 320 -11.67 20.44 -2.90
N SER A 321 -12.62 19.54 -3.18
CA SER A 321 -13.09 19.22 -4.53
C SER A 321 -13.67 20.45 -5.25
N LYS A 322 -14.47 21.25 -4.56
CA LYS A 322 -15.04 22.49 -5.09
C LYS A 322 -13.97 23.55 -5.37
N ILE A 323 -13.09 23.83 -4.41
CA ILE A 323 -12.06 24.87 -4.52
C ILE A 323 -11.06 24.53 -5.63
N HIS A 324 -10.64 23.27 -5.72
CA HIS A 324 -9.64 22.84 -6.71
C HIS A 324 -10.24 22.30 -8.00
N SER A 325 -11.58 22.33 -8.13
CA SER A 325 -12.31 21.89 -9.34
C SER A 325 -11.93 20.48 -9.82
N ILE A 326 -11.60 19.58 -8.88
CA ILE A 326 -11.26 18.17 -9.14
C ILE A 326 -12.36 17.26 -8.56
N PRO A 327 -12.98 16.38 -9.37
CA PRO A 327 -13.93 15.38 -8.85
C PRO A 327 -13.26 14.42 -7.87
N VAL A 328 -13.88 14.19 -6.71
CA VAL A 328 -13.39 13.24 -5.69
C VAL A 328 -14.47 12.22 -5.36
N MET A 329 -14.18 10.94 -5.54
CA MET A 329 -15.06 9.84 -5.13
C MET A 329 -14.50 9.13 -3.90
N THR A 330 -15.33 8.84 -2.90
CA THR A 330 -14.90 8.09 -1.70
C THR A 330 -15.49 6.68 -1.66
N PHE A 331 -14.65 5.68 -1.40
CA PHE A 331 -15.04 4.32 -1.04
C PHE A 331 -14.69 4.03 0.41
N VAL A 332 -15.72 3.81 1.23
CA VAL A 332 -15.58 3.27 2.58
C VAL A 332 -15.62 1.75 2.47
N LEU A 333 -14.57 1.09 2.94
CA LEU A 333 -14.37 -0.35 2.81
C LEU A 333 -14.53 -1.03 4.17
N ASP A 334 -15.29 -2.13 4.19
CA ASP A 334 -15.57 -2.96 5.36
C ASP A 334 -15.67 -4.43 4.94
N GLU A 335 -15.97 -5.31 5.91
CA GLU A 335 -16.14 -6.74 5.68
C GLU A 335 -17.33 -7.14 4.80
N HIS A 336 -18.30 -6.25 4.61
CA HIS A 336 -19.50 -6.48 3.81
C HIS A 336 -19.41 -5.88 2.41
N SER A 337 -18.31 -5.18 2.12
CA SER A 337 -18.06 -4.55 0.84
C SER A 337 -17.99 -5.60 -0.28
N ALA A 338 -18.62 -5.28 -1.41
CA ALA A 338 -18.73 -6.19 -2.55
C ALA A 338 -18.08 -5.61 -3.81
N GLU A 339 -17.29 -6.44 -4.50
CA GLU A 339 -16.56 -6.07 -5.71
C GLU A 339 -17.47 -5.51 -6.82
N THR A 340 -18.63 -6.14 -7.07
CA THR A 340 -19.57 -5.71 -8.11
C THR A 340 -20.11 -4.30 -7.86
N GLY A 341 -20.41 -3.97 -6.60
CA GLY A 341 -20.89 -2.64 -6.22
C GLY A 341 -19.79 -1.57 -6.35
N LEU A 342 -18.53 -1.94 -6.12
CA LEU A 342 -17.40 -1.05 -6.35
C LEU A 342 -17.18 -0.81 -7.85
N ARG A 343 -17.18 -1.88 -8.66
CA ARG A 343 -16.94 -1.83 -10.10
C ARG A 343 -17.89 -0.88 -10.84
N THR A 344 -19.18 -1.02 -10.60
CA THR A 344 -20.22 -0.17 -11.23
C THR A 344 -20.06 1.31 -10.88
N ARG A 345 -19.66 1.62 -9.64
CA ARG A 345 -19.37 2.99 -9.21
C ARG A 345 -18.11 3.55 -9.85
N LEU A 346 -17.08 2.72 -10.07
CA LEU A 346 -15.89 3.12 -10.82
C LEU A 346 -16.23 3.46 -12.27
N GLU A 347 -17.04 2.62 -12.93
CA GLU A 347 -17.49 2.86 -14.31
C GLU A 347 -18.22 4.21 -14.41
N ALA A 348 -19.19 4.45 -13.54
CA ALA A 348 -19.91 5.73 -13.50
C ALA A 348 -18.98 6.93 -13.20
N PHE A 349 -17.99 6.76 -12.32
CA PHE A 349 -17.01 7.82 -12.04
C PHE A 349 -16.16 8.15 -13.27
N VAL A 350 -15.68 7.11 -13.96
CA VAL A 350 -14.84 7.23 -15.15
C VAL A 350 -15.61 7.92 -16.28
N ASP A 351 -16.88 7.59 -16.47
CA ASP A 351 -17.72 8.23 -17.48
C ASP A 351 -17.94 9.72 -17.16
N LEU A 352 -18.24 10.06 -15.89
CA LEU A 352 -18.40 11.45 -15.45
C LEU A 352 -17.14 12.30 -15.69
N ILE A 353 -15.95 11.79 -15.35
CA ILE A 353 -14.71 12.54 -15.56
C ILE A 353 -14.31 12.59 -17.04
N ARG A 354 -14.73 11.61 -17.85
CA ARG A 354 -14.53 11.62 -19.31
C ARG A 354 -15.33 12.74 -19.95
N GLU A 355 -16.63 12.81 -19.65
CA GLU A 355 -17.53 13.86 -20.16
C GLU A 355 -17.00 15.26 -19.79
N ARG A 356 -16.65 15.47 -18.52
CA ARG A 356 -16.06 16.73 -18.04
C ARG A 356 -14.76 17.11 -18.77
N LYS A 357 -13.96 16.13 -19.18
CA LYS A 357 -12.71 16.38 -19.90
C LYS A 357 -12.98 16.76 -21.35
N GLU A 358 -13.89 16.05 -21.99
CA GLU A 358 -14.34 16.34 -23.35
C GLU A 358 -14.95 17.75 -23.42
N GLU A 359 -15.85 18.11 -22.50
CA GLU A 359 -16.43 19.46 -22.41
C GLU A 359 -15.39 20.57 -22.31
N LYS A 360 -14.34 20.37 -21.50
CA LYS A 360 -13.23 21.34 -21.39
C LYS A 360 -12.44 21.45 -22.68
N GLU A 361 -12.17 20.34 -23.36
CA GLU A 361 -11.47 20.34 -24.64
C GLU A 361 -12.30 21.03 -25.72
N PHE A 362 -13.62 20.79 -25.75
CA PHE A 362 -14.54 21.47 -26.66
C PHE A 362 -14.63 22.98 -26.36
N GLY A 363 -14.79 23.37 -25.09
CA GLY A 363 -14.86 24.78 -24.67
C GLY A 363 -13.61 25.59 -25.04
N VAL A 364 -12.42 24.98 -24.89
CA VAL A 364 -11.14 25.60 -25.30
C VAL A 364 -11.02 25.74 -26.82
N LEU A 365 -11.60 24.83 -27.60
CA LEU A 365 -11.60 24.90 -29.06
C LEU A 365 -12.63 25.90 -29.61
N SER A 366 -13.71 26.18 -28.87
CA SER A 366 -14.73 27.18 -29.23
C SER A 366 -14.39 28.62 -28.83
N GLY A 367 -13.35 28.84 -28.02
CA GLY A 367 -12.79 30.18 -27.78
C GLY A 367 -13.51 31.04 -26.73
N ASP A 368 -14.17 30.43 -25.76
CA ASP A 368 -14.77 31.12 -24.60
C ASP A 368 -13.80 31.30 -23.41
#